data_AF-A0A4V3SCG6-F1
#
_entry.id   AF-A0A4V3SCG6-F1
#
_cell.length_a   1.000
_cell.length_b   1.000
_cell.length_c   1.000
_cell.angle_alpha   90.00
_cell.angle_beta   90.00
_cell.angle_gamma   90.00
#
_symmetry.space_group_name_H-M   'P 1'
#
loop_
_entity.id
_entity.type
_entity.pdbx_description
1 polymer ?
#
loop_
_entity_poly.entity_id
_entity_poly.type
_entity_poly.pdbx_seq_one_letter_code
_entity_poly.pdbx_strand_id
1 'polypeptide(L)'
;MKITHWKNIADKLLFQSPGHRAWLSNTRNGVTVLTSVVFRYFSDKTMMDLAHSDPELMALCHAEKQRQFRGLELIASENFASRAVLQALSSSFHNKYSEGQIGARYYAGNEFVDAMESLCQARALNLFRLDPKEWGVNVQAHSGSPANFAVYTALAGPHGRIMGLDLPDGGHLTHGFQAASGKKVSATSLFFESTAYKVDPQTGLIDYDKLELVAGWFRPKIIIAGTSAYSRQLDYARFRRIADSVSAVLMADMAHISGLVAAGLHPSPFDYCDVVTTTTHKTLRGPRGAMIFYRKYARQPRTNAKSSSNGGVEIHQTSRSAWTLSSTLCRMMHRVELGFQPEGIYC
;
A
#
# COMPACT_ATOMS: atom_id res chain seq x y z
N MET A 1 -39.23 -9.28 -11.54
CA MET A 1 -39.04 -9.47 -13.00
C MET A 1 -39.23 -10.95 -13.33
N LYS A 2 -40.22 -11.30 -14.16
CA LYS A 2 -40.65 -12.69 -14.38
C LYS A 2 -39.68 -13.44 -15.31
N ILE A 3 -39.46 -14.72 -15.01
CA ILE A 3 -38.65 -15.73 -15.74
C ILE A 3 -38.88 -15.75 -17.26
N THR A 4 -40.02 -15.28 -17.73
CA THR A 4 -40.36 -15.12 -19.16
C THR A 4 -39.44 -14.17 -19.92
N HIS A 5 -38.80 -13.20 -19.26
CA HIS A 5 -37.89 -12.26 -19.93
C HIS A 5 -36.55 -12.93 -20.33
N TRP A 6 -36.12 -13.95 -19.60
CA TRP A 6 -34.87 -14.69 -19.87
C TRP A 6 -35.01 -15.70 -21.02
N LYS A 7 -36.21 -16.27 -21.22
CA LYS A 7 -36.49 -17.16 -22.36
C LYS A 7 -36.28 -16.45 -23.71
N ASN A 8 -36.82 -15.24 -23.84
CA ASN A 8 -36.69 -14.44 -25.07
C ASN A 8 -35.24 -14.02 -25.38
N ILE A 9 -34.37 -13.94 -24.38
CA ILE A 9 -32.95 -13.65 -24.58
C ILE A 9 -32.20 -14.92 -25.02
N ALA A 10 -32.50 -16.06 -24.40
CA ALA A 10 -31.92 -17.35 -24.76
C ALA A 10 -32.27 -17.78 -26.20
N ASP A 11 -33.52 -17.59 -26.61
CA ASP A 11 -33.99 -17.95 -27.95
C ASP A 11 -33.34 -17.06 -29.04
N LYS A 12 -33.03 -15.79 -28.71
CA LYS A 12 -32.27 -14.88 -29.60
C LYS A 12 -30.79 -15.25 -29.73
N LEU A 13 -30.19 -15.85 -28.70
CA LEU A 13 -28.78 -16.26 -28.70
C LEU A 13 -28.56 -17.60 -29.42
N LEU A 14 -29.52 -18.52 -29.38
CA LEU A 14 -29.45 -19.84 -30.02
C LEU A 14 -29.49 -19.79 -31.56
N PHE A 15 -30.07 -18.75 -32.16
CA PHE A 15 -30.24 -18.64 -33.61
C PHE A 15 -29.08 -17.94 -34.35
N GLN A 16 -28.04 -17.50 -33.65
CA GLN A 16 -26.95 -16.71 -34.25
C GLN A 16 -25.67 -17.49 -34.60
N SER A 17 -25.59 -18.80 -34.38
CA SER A 17 -24.41 -19.60 -34.76
C SER A 17 -24.73 -20.59 -35.91
N PRO A 18 -24.26 -20.35 -37.14
CA PRO A 18 -24.38 -21.31 -38.23
C PRO A 18 -23.37 -22.45 -38.03
N GLY A 19 -23.89 -23.66 -37.93
CA GLY A 19 -23.09 -24.89 -37.85
C GLY A 19 -22.87 -25.32 -36.41
N HIS A 20 -23.49 -26.45 -36.05
CA HIS A 20 -22.98 -27.55 -35.23
C HIS A 20 -24.19 -28.33 -34.68
N ARG A 21 -24.47 -29.49 -35.29
CA ARG A 21 -25.54 -30.41 -34.86
C ARG A 21 -25.25 -30.89 -33.44
N ALA A 22 -26.15 -30.60 -32.51
CA ALA A 22 -26.12 -31.11 -31.14
C ALA A 22 -26.32 -32.63 -31.14
N TRP A 23 -25.41 -33.35 -30.48
CA TRP A 23 -25.63 -34.74 -30.07
C TRP A 23 -26.73 -34.77 -29.00
N LEU A 24 -27.93 -35.20 -29.39
CA LEU A 24 -29.05 -35.44 -28.48
C LEU A 24 -28.80 -36.74 -27.72
N SER A 25 -28.23 -36.65 -26.52
CA SER A 25 -28.32 -37.73 -25.53
C SER A 25 -29.47 -37.44 -24.56
N ASN A 26 -30.31 -38.46 -24.42
CA ASN A 26 -31.63 -38.43 -23.83
C ASN A 26 -31.53 -38.41 -22.28
N THR A 27 -31.69 -37.26 -21.63
CA THR A 27 -32.02 -37.22 -20.19
C THR A 27 -32.91 -36.04 -19.83
N ARG A 28 -33.87 -36.31 -18.95
CA ARG A 28 -34.89 -35.41 -18.41
C ARG A 28 -34.28 -34.11 -17.86
N ASN A 29 -35.03 -33.02 -18.04
CA ASN A 29 -34.86 -31.68 -17.47
C ASN A 29 -34.05 -30.71 -18.35
N GLY A 30 -34.77 -29.83 -19.06
CA GLY A 30 -34.24 -28.70 -19.86
C GLY A 30 -33.50 -27.61 -19.08
N VAL A 31 -32.95 -27.93 -17.90
CA VAL A 31 -32.08 -27.08 -17.08
C VAL A 31 -30.60 -27.32 -17.42
N THR A 32 -30.25 -28.48 -17.97
CA THR A 32 -28.86 -28.90 -18.25
C THR A 32 -28.29 -28.32 -19.55
N VAL A 33 -29.12 -27.97 -20.53
CA VAL A 33 -28.65 -27.48 -21.85
C VAL A 33 -28.29 -25.99 -21.79
N LEU A 34 -29.08 -25.18 -21.08
CA LEU A 34 -28.84 -23.73 -20.91
C LEU A 34 -27.55 -23.43 -20.14
N THR A 35 -27.19 -24.28 -19.17
CA THR A 35 -25.93 -24.14 -18.42
C THR A 35 -24.71 -24.43 -19.30
N SER A 36 -24.79 -25.42 -20.20
CA SER A 36 -23.65 -25.82 -21.06
C SER A 36 -23.30 -24.81 -22.16
N VAL A 37 -24.28 -24.18 -22.81
CA VAL A 37 -24.06 -23.22 -23.92
C VAL A 37 -23.58 -21.87 -23.39
N VAL A 38 -24.14 -21.41 -22.26
CA VAL A 38 -23.67 -20.21 -21.57
C VAL A 38 -22.24 -20.43 -21.08
N PHE A 39 -21.93 -21.56 -20.43
CA PHE A 39 -20.55 -21.86 -20.02
C PHE A 39 -19.57 -21.89 -21.19
N ARG A 40 -19.93 -22.44 -22.35
CA ARG A 40 -19.04 -22.50 -23.51
C ARG A 40 -18.82 -21.14 -24.17
N TYR A 41 -19.87 -20.35 -24.36
CA TYR A 41 -19.75 -19.00 -24.93
C TYR A 41 -18.91 -18.06 -24.03
N PHE A 42 -19.10 -18.16 -22.71
CA PHE A 42 -18.26 -17.42 -21.75
C PHE A 42 -16.85 -17.99 -21.73
N SER A 43 -16.65 -19.32 -21.73
CA SER A 43 -15.34 -19.97 -21.77
C SER A 43 -14.51 -19.54 -22.97
N ASP A 44 -15.07 -19.59 -24.19
CA ASP A 44 -14.32 -19.28 -25.41
C ASP A 44 -13.92 -17.80 -25.51
N LYS A 45 -14.75 -16.87 -24.99
CA LYS A 45 -14.39 -15.44 -24.92
C LYS A 45 -13.47 -15.10 -23.74
N THR A 46 -13.54 -15.82 -22.62
CA THR A 46 -12.64 -15.60 -21.47
C THR A 46 -11.23 -16.16 -21.66
N MET A 47 -11.02 -17.01 -22.67
CA MET A 47 -9.72 -17.62 -22.98
C MET A 47 -8.97 -16.91 -24.10
N MET A 48 -9.52 -15.84 -24.66
CA MET A 48 -8.83 -14.98 -25.63
C MET A 48 -7.71 -14.20 -24.94
N ASP A 49 -6.55 -14.09 -25.58
CA ASP A 49 -5.51 -13.19 -25.12
C ASP A 49 -5.88 -11.72 -25.41
N LEU A 50 -5.12 -10.79 -24.82
CA LEU A 50 -5.38 -9.36 -24.96
C LEU A 50 -5.29 -8.88 -26.41
N ALA A 51 -4.40 -9.45 -27.22
CA ALA A 51 -4.21 -9.04 -28.61
C ALA A 51 -5.44 -9.35 -29.47
N HIS A 52 -6.11 -10.46 -29.19
CA HIS A 52 -7.36 -10.83 -29.87
C HIS A 52 -8.58 -10.14 -29.27
N SER A 53 -8.64 -10.01 -27.93
CA SER A 53 -9.82 -9.43 -27.26
C SER A 53 -9.90 -7.91 -27.39
N ASP A 54 -8.75 -7.23 -27.33
CA ASP A 54 -8.62 -5.76 -27.37
C ASP A 54 -7.29 -5.34 -28.03
N PRO A 55 -7.21 -5.41 -29.38
CA PRO A 55 -6.00 -5.07 -30.13
C PRO A 55 -5.57 -3.61 -29.97
N GLU A 56 -6.51 -2.68 -29.73
CA GLU A 56 -6.21 -1.27 -29.48
C GLU A 56 -5.44 -1.10 -28.17
N LEU A 57 -5.92 -1.74 -27.09
CA LEU A 57 -5.22 -1.75 -25.81
C LEU A 57 -3.86 -2.46 -25.92
N MET A 58 -3.77 -3.57 -26.65
CA MET A 58 -2.50 -4.26 -26.88
C MET A 58 -1.48 -3.36 -27.60
N ALA A 59 -1.93 -2.57 -28.59
CA ALA A 59 -1.07 -1.60 -29.28
C ALA A 59 -0.52 -0.53 -28.33
N LEU A 60 -1.35 -0.02 -27.39
CA LEU A 60 -0.91 0.90 -26.35
C LEU A 60 0.10 0.27 -25.39
N CYS A 61 -0.11 -0.99 -24.98
CA CYS A 61 0.86 -1.72 -24.16
C CYS A 61 2.22 -1.86 -24.85
N HIS A 62 2.22 -2.14 -26.16
CA HIS A 62 3.45 -2.19 -26.95
C HIS A 62 4.13 -0.82 -27.06
N ALA A 63 3.36 0.25 -27.29
CA ALA A 63 3.88 1.61 -27.35
C ALA A 63 4.54 2.04 -26.03
N GLU A 64 3.90 1.79 -24.88
CA GLU A 64 4.46 2.11 -23.57
C GLU A 64 5.73 1.31 -23.28
N LYS A 65 5.76 0.01 -23.64
CA LYS A 65 6.97 -0.80 -23.52
C LYS A 65 8.13 -0.23 -24.34
N GLN A 66 7.87 0.25 -25.56
CA GLN A 66 8.89 0.88 -26.40
C GLN A 66 9.33 2.24 -25.84
N ARG A 67 8.42 3.03 -25.28
CA ARG A 67 8.73 4.30 -24.61
C ARG A 67 9.73 4.07 -23.46
N GLN A 68 9.44 3.12 -22.58
CA GLN A 68 10.31 2.75 -21.47
C GLN A 68 11.67 2.20 -21.94
N PHE A 69 11.69 1.38 -22.99
CA PHE A 69 12.92 0.79 -23.52
C PHE A 69 13.88 1.83 -24.12
N ARG A 70 13.35 2.93 -24.67
CA ARG A 70 14.14 3.96 -25.36
C ARG A 70 14.40 5.20 -24.50
N GLY A 71 13.74 5.32 -23.35
CA GLY A 71 13.81 6.47 -22.46
C GLY A 71 14.87 6.33 -21.37
N LEU A 72 15.43 7.46 -20.96
CA LEU A 72 16.21 7.56 -19.72
C LEU A 72 15.26 7.97 -18.58
N GLU A 73 14.83 6.99 -17.78
CA GLU A 73 13.87 7.23 -16.69
C GLU A 73 14.57 7.77 -15.43
N LEU A 74 14.57 9.10 -15.28
CA LEU A 74 15.21 9.80 -14.16
C LEU A 74 14.23 10.24 -13.06
N ILE A 75 12.97 9.78 -13.12
CA ILE A 75 11.97 10.06 -12.09
C ILE A 75 12.27 9.20 -10.86
N ALA A 76 12.70 9.82 -9.75
CA ALA A 76 13.17 9.14 -8.54
C ALA A 76 12.15 8.19 -7.86
N SER A 77 10.87 8.28 -8.21
CA SER A 77 9.80 7.43 -7.68
C SER A 77 9.44 6.25 -8.58
N GLU A 78 10.01 6.17 -9.79
CA GLU A 78 9.74 5.10 -10.74
C GLU A 78 10.80 4.00 -10.69
N ASN A 79 10.40 2.79 -11.08
CA ASN A 79 11.27 1.63 -11.15
C ASN A 79 10.62 0.53 -12.01
N PHE A 80 11.41 -0.43 -12.45
CA PHE A 80 10.96 -1.58 -13.24
C PHE A 80 10.78 -2.81 -12.35
N ALA A 81 9.51 -3.23 -12.16
CA ALA A 81 9.21 -4.45 -11.42
C ALA A 81 9.74 -5.70 -12.14
N SER A 82 10.17 -6.70 -11.38
CA SER A 82 10.64 -7.96 -11.97
C SER A 82 9.51 -8.73 -12.66
N ARG A 83 9.87 -9.56 -13.65
CA ARG A 83 8.91 -10.45 -14.33
C ARG A 83 8.14 -11.34 -13.33
N ALA A 84 8.80 -11.83 -12.28
CA ALA A 84 8.18 -12.66 -11.25
C ALA A 84 7.08 -11.90 -10.49
N VAL A 85 7.31 -10.62 -10.16
CA VAL A 85 6.28 -9.76 -9.53
C VAL A 85 5.09 -9.58 -10.48
N LEU A 86 5.34 -9.31 -11.76
CA LEU A 86 4.27 -9.15 -12.76
C LEU A 86 3.46 -10.44 -12.96
N GLN A 87 4.10 -11.61 -12.95
CA GLN A 87 3.42 -12.90 -13.03
C GLN A 87 2.50 -13.15 -11.83
N ALA A 88 2.93 -12.77 -10.61
CA ALA A 88 2.10 -12.88 -9.41
C ALA A 88 0.87 -11.95 -9.46
N LEU A 89 1.03 -10.74 -10.01
CA LEU A 89 -0.05 -9.73 -10.15
C LEU A 89 -1.22 -10.19 -11.01
N SER A 90 -0.99 -11.04 -12.00
CA SER A 90 -2.03 -11.55 -12.91
C SER A 90 -2.37 -13.03 -12.69
N SER A 91 -2.01 -13.59 -11.52
CA SER A 91 -2.37 -14.96 -11.15
C SER A 91 -3.82 -15.10 -10.67
N SER A 92 -4.26 -16.35 -10.48
CA SER A 92 -5.62 -16.71 -10.01
C SER A 92 -6.00 -16.11 -8.66
N PHE A 93 -5.04 -15.63 -7.86
CA PHE A 93 -5.31 -14.89 -6.62
C PHE A 93 -6.14 -13.62 -6.85
N HIS A 94 -6.20 -13.08 -8.08
CA HIS A 94 -7.11 -11.97 -8.41
C HIS A 94 -8.59 -12.33 -8.25
N ASN A 95 -8.93 -13.61 -8.36
CA ASN A 95 -10.33 -14.06 -8.35
C ASN A 95 -10.86 -14.25 -6.93
N LYS A 96 -10.00 -14.21 -5.90
CA LYS A 96 -10.37 -14.59 -4.54
C LYS A 96 -10.69 -13.39 -3.66
N TYR A 97 -11.95 -13.33 -3.22
CA TYR A 97 -12.42 -12.37 -2.22
C TYR A 97 -12.08 -12.85 -0.80
N SER A 98 -11.36 -12.04 -0.03
CA SER A 98 -10.70 -12.45 1.22
C SER A 98 -10.81 -11.42 2.36
N GLU A 99 -12.00 -10.83 2.50
CA GLU A 99 -12.28 -9.89 3.59
C GLU A 99 -11.98 -10.47 4.97
N GLY A 100 -11.41 -9.63 5.83
CA GLY A 100 -11.02 -9.99 7.19
C GLY A 100 -9.51 -10.11 7.34
N GLN A 101 -9.11 -10.71 8.46
CA GLN A 101 -7.72 -11.05 8.77
C GLN A 101 -7.55 -12.57 8.75
N ILE A 102 -6.29 -13.05 8.71
CA ILE A 102 -5.98 -14.48 8.85
C ILE A 102 -6.65 -15.03 10.12
N GLY A 103 -7.39 -16.13 9.99
CA GLY A 103 -8.16 -16.73 11.09
C GLY A 103 -9.48 -16.04 11.44
N ALA A 104 -9.81 -14.91 10.81
CA ALA A 104 -11.04 -14.15 11.01
C ALA A 104 -11.57 -13.62 9.66
N ARG A 105 -11.72 -14.53 8.69
CA ARG A 105 -12.26 -14.22 7.35
C ARG A 105 -13.78 -14.26 7.36
N TYR A 106 -14.41 -13.35 6.61
CA TYR A 106 -15.86 -13.34 6.42
C TYR A 106 -16.34 -14.38 5.40
N TYR A 107 -15.47 -14.77 4.46
CA TYR A 107 -15.78 -15.72 3.39
C TYR A 107 -14.96 -17.02 3.54
N ALA A 108 -15.54 -18.13 3.07
CA ALA A 108 -14.90 -19.44 3.05
C ALA A 108 -13.85 -19.58 1.93
N GLY A 109 -13.00 -20.62 2.00
CA GLY A 109 -12.05 -21.00 0.94
C GLY A 109 -10.83 -20.09 0.81
N ASN A 110 -10.29 -19.61 1.94
CA ASN A 110 -9.15 -18.70 2.02
C ASN A 110 -7.83 -19.37 2.39
N GLU A 111 -7.76 -20.71 2.44
CA GLU A 111 -6.57 -21.46 2.87
C GLU A 111 -5.26 -21.03 2.19
N PHE A 112 -5.26 -20.85 0.87
CA PHE A 112 -4.07 -20.42 0.12
C PHE A 112 -3.83 -18.90 0.20
N VAL A 113 -4.88 -18.10 0.36
CA VAL A 113 -4.75 -16.65 0.56
C VAL A 113 -4.17 -16.36 1.93
N ASP A 114 -4.60 -17.06 2.97
CA ASP A 114 -4.09 -16.94 4.32
C ASP A 114 -2.62 -17.36 4.40
N ALA A 115 -2.25 -18.45 3.71
CA ALA A 115 -0.86 -18.86 3.58
C ALA A 115 0.00 -17.80 2.85
N MET A 116 -0.52 -17.20 1.77
CA MET A 116 0.16 -16.14 1.04
C MET A 116 0.31 -14.86 1.87
N GLU A 117 -0.74 -14.45 2.60
CA GLU A 117 -0.70 -13.26 3.46
C GLU A 117 0.29 -13.45 4.60
N SER A 118 0.26 -14.62 5.26
CA SER A 118 1.18 -14.99 6.33
C SER A 118 2.63 -14.98 5.84
N LEU A 119 2.88 -15.54 4.65
CA LEU A 119 4.20 -15.52 4.01
C LEU A 119 4.66 -14.08 3.69
N CYS A 120 3.75 -13.22 3.22
CA CYS A 120 4.04 -11.82 2.93
C CYS A 120 4.41 -11.04 4.20
N GLN A 121 3.62 -11.19 5.27
CA GLN A 121 3.90 -10.56 6.57
C GLN A 121 5.25 -11.02 7.14
N ALA A 122 5.52 -12.33 7.13
CA ALA A 122 6.79 -12.88 7.62
C ALA A 122 7.99 -12.37 6.81
N ARG A 123 7.87 -12.32 5.47
CA ARG A 123 8.91 -11.77 4.59
C ARG A 123 9.12 -10.27 4.79
N ALA A 124 8.06 -9.50 5.00
CA ALA A 124 8.16 -8.07 5.24
C ALA A 124 8.91 -7.78 6.55
N LEU A 125 8.59 -8.51 7.63
CA LEU A 125 9.32 -8.38 8.90
C LEU A 125 10.79 -8.80 8.74
N ASN A 126 11.05 -9.93 8.08
CA ASN A 126 12.42 -10.41 7.85
C ASN A 126 13.25 -9.46 6.96
N LEU A 127 12.64 -8.89 5.91
CA LEU A 127 13.30 -7.95 5.00
C LEU A 127 13.91 -6.76 5.75
N PHE A 128 13.19 -6.25 6.75
CA PHE A 128 13.63 -5.13 7.58
C PHE A 128 14.28 -5.56 8.90
N ARG A 129 14.58 -6.87 9.06
CA ARG A 129 15.25 -7.46 10.23
C ARG A 129 14.51 -7.16 11.55
N LEU A 130 13.18 -7.22 11.52
CA LEU A 130 12.33 -6.89 12.65
C LEU A 130 11.95 -8.15 13.45
N ASP A 131 12.05 -8.07 14.79
CA ASP A 131 11.53 -9.11 15.67
C ASP A 131 9.99 -9.14 15.59
N PRO A 132 9.37 -10.26 15.17
CA PRO A 132 7.92 -10.41 15.15
C PRO A 132 7.26 -10.28 16.53
N LYS A 133 7.98 -10.37 17.63
CA LYS A 133 7.46 -10.09 18.99
C LYS A 133 7.27 -8.59 19.21
N GLU A 134 8.13 -7.75 18.67
CA GLU A 134 8.03 -6.30 18.81
C GLU A 134 7.22 -5.64 17.71
N TRP A 135 7.28 -6.18 16.49
CA TRP A 135 6.70 -5.57 15.30
C TRP A 135 5.59 -6.42 14.69
N GLY A 136 4.53 -5.74 14.27
CA GLY A 136 3.53 -6.26 13.35
C GLY A 136 3.61 -5.53 12.00
N VAL A 137 2.97 -6.11 10.99
CA VAL A 137 2.84 -5.49 9.67
C VAL A 137 1.48 -5.78 9.08
N ASN A 138 0.84 -4.76 8.54
CA ASN A 138 -0.32 -4.88 7.66
C ASN A 138 0.15 -4.74 6.21
N VAL A 139 -0.24 -5.70 5.37
CA VAL A 139 0.14 -5.82 3.94
C VAL A 139 -1.06 -5.68 3.00
N GLN A 140 -2.16 -5.08 3.47
CA GLN A 140 -3.42 -4.96 2.73
C GLN A 140 -3.64 -3.56 2.14
N ALA A 141 -2.82 -2.57 2.51
CA ALA A 141 -2.99 -1.21 2.01
C ALA A 141 -2.73 -1.13 0.49
N HIS A 142 -3.73 -0.62 -0.24
CA HIS A 142 -3.72 -0.49 -1.69
C HIS A 142 -2.53 0.31 -2.26
N SER A 143 -2.09 1.36 -1.56
CA SER A 143 -1.00 2.25 -1.96
C SER A 143 -0.56 3.11 -0.79
N GLY A 144 0.48 3.93 -0.98
CA GLY A 144 1.07 4.76 0.08
C GLY A 144 0.09 5.77 0.67
N SER A 145 -0.70 6.44 -0.16
CA SER A 145 -1.65 7.45 0.31
C SER A 145 -2.75 6.87 1.22
N PRO A 146 -3.45 5.78 0.84
CA PRO A 146 -4.37 5.10 1.74
C PRO A 146 -3.70 4.54 3.00
N ALA A 147 -2.45 4.05 2.90
CA ALA A 147 -1.73 3.54 4.08
C ALA A 147 -1.54 4.63 5.14
N ASN A 148 -1.05 5.81 4.73
CA ASN A 148 -0.88 6.95 5.63
C ASN A 148 -2.23 7.41 6.20
N PHE A 149 -3.24 7.55 5.36
CA PHE A 149 -4.56 7.98 5.79
C PHE A 149 -5.16 7.03 6.85
N ALA A 150 -5.00 5.72 6.65
CA ALA A 150 -5.47 4.72 7.61
C ALA A 150 -4.74 4.82 8.96
N VAL A 151 -3.43 5.13 8.99
CA VAL A 151 -2.69 5.45 10.23
C VAL A 151 -3.27 6.66 10.95
N TYR A 152 -3.59 7.72 10.21
CA TYR A 152 -4.17 8.92 10.81
C TYR A 152 -5.57 8.65 11.37
N THR A 153 -6.41 7.94 10.61
CA THR A 153 -7.75 7.55 11.06
C THR A 153 -7.69 6.72 12.35
N ALA A 154 -6.73 5.80 12.43
CA ALA A 154 -6.55 4.95 13.61
C ALA A 154 -6.01 5.71 14.83
N LEU A 155 -5.01 6.59 14.67
CA LEU A 155 -4.24 7.12 15.80
C LEU A 155 -4.55 8.58 16.12
N ALA A 156 -4.90 9.40 15.13
CA ALA A 156 -5.19 10.82 15.34
C ALA A 156 -6.67 11.05 15.67
N GLY A 157 -7.57 10.29 15.03
CA GLY A 157 -9.02 10.53 15.02
C GLY A 157 -9.40 11.81 14.25
N PRO A 158 -10.69 12.06 14.01
CA PRO A 158 -11.15 13.27 13.32
C PRO A 158 -10.60 14.55 13.98
N HIS A 159 -10.13 15.51 13.17
CA HIS A 159 -9.48 16.75 13.62
C HIS A 159 -8.22 16.55 14.49
N GLY A 160 -7.69 15.34 14.55
CA GLY A 160 -6.41 15.07 15.19
C GLY A 160 -5.29 15.90 14.55
N ARG A 161 -4.35 16.37 15.37
CA ARG A 161 -3.27 17.25 14.91
C ARG A 161 -2.13 16.44 14.30
N ILE A 162 -1.72 16.78 13.09
CA ILE A 162 -0.66 16.09 12.33
C ILE A 162 0.38 17.11 11.90
N MET A 163 1.66 16.74 12.02
CA MET A 163 2.78 17.57 11.61
C MET A 163 3.67 16.83 10.61
N GLY A 164 3.86 17.39 9.42
CA GLY A 164 4.68 16.82 8.35
C GLY A 164 5.59 17.85 7.69
N LEU A 165 6.51 17.42 6.81
CA LEU A 165 7.35 18.34 6.04
C LEU A 165 6.48 19.08 5.01
N ASP A 166 6.70 20.38 4.86
CA ASP A 166 5.98 21.19 3.89
C ASP A 166 6.16 20.65 2.46
N LEU A 167 5.10 20.72 1.64
CA LEU A 167 5.13 20.13 0.30
C LEU A 167 6.20 20.74 -0.61
N PRO A 168 6.38 22.08 -0.67
CA PRO A 168 7.45 22.71 -1.46
C PRO A 168 8.86 22.40 -0.93
N ASP A 169 8.98 22.04 0.35
CA ASP A 169 10.25 21.76 1.02
C ASP A 169 10.67 20.28 0.89
N GLY A 170 9.95 19.50 0.07
CA GLY A 170 10.23 18.10 -0.21
C GLY A 170 9.34 17.10 0.52
N GLY A 171 8.27 17.56 1.18
CA GLY A 171 7.25 16.71 1.80
C GLY A 171 6.40 15.94 0.79
N HIS A 172 5.33 15.31 1.25
CA HIS A 172 4.36 14.62 0.39
C HIS A 172 2.94 15.10 0.67
N LEU A 173 2.07 15.10 -0.35
CA LEU A 173 0.67 15.56 -0.24
C LEU A 173 -0.08 14.90 0.93
N THR A 174 0.22 13.64 1.24
CA THR A 174 -0.45 12.87 2.30
C THR A 174 0.01 13.25 3.70
N HIS A 175 1.06 14.07 3.84
CA HIS A 175 1.52 14.55 5.15
C HIS A 175 0.76 15.79 5.62
N GLY A 176 -0.11 16.34 4.77
CA GLY A 176 -0.88 17.55 5.01
C GLY A 176 -0.42 18.67 4.09
N PHE A 177 -1.33 19.18 3.29
CA PHE A 177 -1.08 20.33 2.42
C PHE A 177 -2.33 21.22 2.31
N GLN A 178 -2.12 22.49 2.64
CA GLN A 178 -3.06 23.58 2.46
C GLN A 178 -2.37 24.65 1.60
N ALA A 179 -3.06 25.15 0.58
CA ALA A 179 -2.53 26.24 -0.24
C ALA A 179 -2.51 27.55 0.58
N ALA A 180 -1.68 28.51 0.15
CA ALA A 180 -1.58 29.83 0.78
C ALA A 180 -2.93 30.59 0.85
N SER A 181 -3.87 30.26 -0.04
CA SER A 181 -5.25 30.79 -0.02
C SER A 181 -6.13 30.23 1.10
N GLY A 182 -5.61 29.33 1.94
CA GLY A 182 -6.38 28.61 2.97
C GLY A 182 -7.14 27.39 2.43
N LYS A 183 -7.08 27.11 1.13
CA LYS A 183 -7.71 25.92 0.54
C LYS A 183 -7.00 24.65 1.00
N LYS A 184 -7.72 23.79 1.73
CA LYS A 184 -7.29 22.43 2.07
C LYS A 184 -7.24 21.58 0.80
N VAL A 185 -6.04 21.20 0.35
CA VAL A 185 -5.84 20.45 -0.91
C VAL A 185 -5.76 18.96 -0.65
N SER A 186 -5.01 18.55 0.37
CA SER A 186 -4.92 17.13 0.74
C SER A 186 -6.14 16.69 1.56
N ALA A 187 -6.55 15.43 1.39
CA ALA A 187 -7.54 14.81 2.28
C ALA A 187 -7.06 14.83 3.74
N THR A 188 -5.75 14.70 3.99
CA THR A 188 -5.17 14.82 5.32
C THR A 188 -5.55 16.15 5.97
N SER A 189 -5.33 17.28 5.30
CA SER A 189 -5.71 18.60 5.83
C SER A 189 -7.21 18.83 5.91
N LEU A 190 -8.01 18.08 5.15
CA LEU A 190 -9.47 18.15 5.17
C LEU A 190 -10.06 17.49 6.43
N PHE A 191 -9.62 16.27 6.74
CA PHE A 191 -10.17 15.46 7.84
C PHE A 191 -9.39 15.59 9.16
N PHE A 192 -8.15 16.10 9.09
CA PHE A 192 -7.26 16.31 10.23
C PHE A 192 -6.75 17.75 10.23
N GLU A 193 -6.29 18.22 11.39
CA GLU A 193 -5.65 19.53 11.48
C GLU A 193 -4.15 19.35 11.23
N SER A 194 -3.68 19.74 10.05
CA SER A 194 -2.29 19.58 9.65
C SER A 194 -1.50 20.90 9.79
N THR A 195 -0.29 20.84 10.30
CA THR A 195 0.72 21.92 10.18
C THR A 195 2.00 21.38 9.56
N ALA A 196 2.83 22.28 9.04
CA ALA A 196 4.09 21.92 8.39
C ALA A 196 5.30 22.33 9.24
N TYR A 197 6.32 21.48 9.27
CA TYR A 197 7.70 21.91 9.52
C TYR A 197 8.42 22.11 8.19
N LYS A 198 9.52 22.87 8.22
CA LYS A 198 10.18 23.39 7.01
C LYS A 198 11.67 23.09 6.99
N VAL A 199 12.27 23.26 5.82
CA VAL A 199 13.72 23.36 5.72
C VAL A 199 14.18 24.79 6.01
N ASP A 200 15.43 24.94 6.44
CA ASP A 200 16.12 26.21 6.39
C ASP A 200 16.46 26.53 4.92
N PRO A 201 15.96 27.65 4.36
CA PRO A 201 16.18 28.00 2.95
C PRO A 201 17.64 28.28 2.61
N GLN A 202 18.51 28.55 3.59
CA GLN A 202 19.93 28.80 3.35
C GLN A 202 20.71 27.49 3.20
N THR A 203 20.42 26.49 4.03
CA THR A 203 21.14 25.22 4.06
C THR A 203 20.45 24.11 3.28
N GLY A 204 19.14 24.25 3.02
CA GLY A 204 18.29 23.21 2.46
C GLY A 204 18.08 22.02 3.40
N LEU A 205 18.42 22.15 4.69
CA LEU A 205 18.27 21.10 5.70
C LEU A 205 17.00 21.31 6.53
N ILE A 206 16.38 20.23 7.02
CA ILE A 206 15.26 20.36 7.95
C ILE A 206 15.70 21.14 9.18
N ASP A 207 14.94 22.18 9.52
CA ASP A 207 15.18 22.99 10.71
C ASP A 207 14.53 22.32 11.92
N TYR A 208 15.28 21.40 12.55
CA TYR A 208 14.80 20.61 13.68
C TYR A 208 14.48 21.45 14.93
N ASP A 209 15.12 22.60 15.09
CA ASP A 209 14.90 23.48 16.24
C ASP A 209 13.57 24.23 16.08
N LYS A 210 13.28 24.73 14.88
CA LYS A 210 11.94 25.26 14.58
C LYS A 210 10.87 24.16 14.62
N LEU A 211 11.17 22.94 14.16
CA LEU A 211 10.27 21.80 14.30
C LEU A 211 9.88 21.59 15.76
N GLU A 212 10.87 21.53 16.67
CA GLU A 212 10.64 21.38 18.11
C GLU A 212 9.79 22.51 18.69
N LEU A 213 10.09 23.76 18.33
CA LEU A 213 9.33 24.93 18.77
C LEU A 213 7.86 24.83 18.33
N VAL A 214 7.61 24.59 17.03
CA VAL A 214 6.25 24.50 16.49
C VAL A 214 5.52 23.30 17.09
N ALA A 215 6.19 22.17 17.31
CA ALA A 215 5.59 20.99 17.94
C ALA A 215 5.11 21.32 19.37
N GLY A 216 5.87 22.09 20.14
CA GLY A 216 5.51 22.51 21.49
C GLY A 216 4.21 23.32 21.55
N TRP A 217 4.00 24.23 20.58
CA TRP A 217 2.79 25.05 20.47
C TRP A 217 1.61 24.29 19.85
N PHE A 218 1.87 23.60 18.73
CA PHE A 218 0.84 22.91 17.97
C PHE A 218 0.36 21.63 18.64
N ARG A 219 1.18 20.98 19.46
CA ARG A 219 0.85 19.70 20.15
C ARG A 219 0.30 18.65 19.18
N PRO A 220 1.09 18.22 18.17
CA PRO A 220 0.66 17.19 17.23
C PRO A 220 0.41 15.86 17.97
N LYS A 221 -0.59 15.10 17.50
CA LYS A 221 -0.75 13.69 17.87
C LYS A 221 0.21 12.80 17.09
N ILE A 222 0.54 13.17 15.86
CA ILE A 222 1.47 12.46 14.98
C ILE A 222 2.47 13.43 14.38
N ILE A 223 3.75 13.11 14.50
CA ILE A 223 4.85 13.75 13.76
C ILE A 223 5.32 12.78 12.68
N ILE A 224 5.39 13.24 11.44
CA ILE A 224 5.77 12.44 10.27
C ILE A 224 7.22 12.76 9.89
N ALA A 225 8.08 11.75 9.91
CA ALA A 225 9.44 11.77 9.39
C ALA A 225 9.49 11.04 8.04
N GLY A 226 9.22 11.76 6.95
CA GLY A 226 9.20 11.19 5.60
C GLY A 226 9.15 12.26 4.52
N THR A 227 9.70 11.94 3.35
CA THR A 227 9.97 12.93 2.29
C THR A 227 9.78 12.34 0.90
N SER A 228 9.44 13.18 -0.07
CA SER A 228 9.42 12.83 -1.50
C SER A 228 10.65 13.35 -2.23
N ALA A 229 11.08 14.57 -1.91
CA ALA A 229 12.15 15.29 -2.62
C ALA A 229 13.12 15.93 -1.63
N TYR A 230 13.78 15.10 -0.83
CA TYR A 230 14.79 15.51 0.13
C TYR A 230 16.01 14.59 0.01
N SER A 231 17.19 15.16 -0.20
CA SER A 231 18.41 14.42 -0.60
C SER A 231 19.31 14.01 0.57
N ARG A 232 18.89 14.30 1.82
CA ARG A 232 19.65 13.99 3.03
C ARG A 232 18.95 12.95 3.88
N GLN A 233 19.71 12.29 4.73
CA GLN A 233 19.18 11.38 5.74
C GLN A 233 18.43 12.17 6.81
N LEU A 234 17.34 11.59 7.32
CA LEU A 234 16.60 12.17 8.43
C LEU A 234 17.27 11.81 9.76
N ASP A 235 17.33 12.78 10.68
CA ASP A 235 17.77 12.53 12.06
C ASP A 235 16.59 11.98 12.87
N TYR A 236 16.36 10.66 12.75
CA TYR A 236 15.30 9.97 13.46
C TYR A 236 15.43 10.06 14.99
N ALA A 237 16.66 10.22 15.52
CA ALA A 237 16.89 10.42 16.95
C ALA A 237 16.40 11.79 17.42
N ARG A 238 16.64 12.85 16.63
CA ARG A 238 16.08 14.19 16.89
C ARG A 238 14.57 14.20 16.78
N PHE A 239 13.99 13.58 15.74
CA PHE A 239 12.54 13.40 15.63
C PHE A 239 11.94 12.69 16.84
N ARG A 240 12.58 11.61 17.32
CA ARG A 240 12.10 10.85 18.50
C ARG A 240 12.07 11.72 19.75
N ARG A 241 13.14 12.47 20.02
CA ARG A 241 13.19 13.40 21.17
C ARG A 241 12.06 14.43 21.14
N ILE A 242 11.79 15.00 19.95
CA ILE A 242 10.73 15.98 19.78
C ILE A 242 9.35 15.32 19.95
N ALA A 243 9.12 14.16 19.36
CA ALA A 243 7.87 13.43 19.52
C ALA A 243 7.62 13.06 20.99
N ASP A 244 8.65 12.64 21.74
CA ASP A 244 8.54 12.33 23.17
C ASP A 244 8.20 13.59 23.99
N SER A 245 8.80 14.74 23.68
CA SER A 245 8.58 15.99 24.45
C SER A 245 7.14 16.50 24.35
N VAL A 246 6.41 16.14 23.29
CA VAL A 246 5.00 16.49 23.10
C VAL A 246 4.05 15.29 23.18
N SER A 247 4.55 14.11 23.53
CA SER A 247 3.78 12.85 23.60
C SER A 247 3.06 12.49 22.28
N ALA A 248 3.73 12.73 21.15
CA ALA A 248 3.24 12.37 19.81
C ALA A 248 3.72 10.97 19.40
N VAL A 249 2.91 10.32 18.55
CA VAL A 249 3.34 9.17 17.75
C VAL A 249 4.36 9.65 16.72
N LEU A 250 5.53 9.01 16.67
CA LEU A 250 6.49 9.21 15.60
C LEU A 250 6.22 8.21 14.48
N MET A 251 5.80 8.71 13.33
CA MET A 251 5.57 7.93 12.13
C MET A 251 6.66 8.21 11.10
N ALA A 252 7.33 7.18 10.57
CA ALA A 252 8.13 7.33 9.36
C ALA A 252 7.32 6.97 8.12
N ASP A 253 7.42 7.79 7.07
CA ASP A 253 7.02 7.41 5.73
C ASP A 253 8.28 7.21 4.90
N MET A 254 8.70 5.94 4.77
CA MET A 254 9.96 5.57 4.12
C MET A 254 9.79 5.23 2.64
N ALA A 255 8.68 5.64 2.00
CA ALA A 255 8.32 5.24 0.64
C ALA A 255 9.48 5.35 -0.38
N HIS A 256 10.24 6.45 -0.36
CA HIS A 256 11.37 6.68 -1.27
C HIS A 256 12.63 5.88 -0.93
N ILE A 257 12.86 5.53 0.33
CA ILE A 257 14.13 4.92 0.79
C ILE A 257 13.99 3.45 1.20
N SER A 258 12.78 2.88 1.15
CA SER A 258 12.49 1.52 1.64
C SER A 258 13.41 0.44 1.08
N GLY A 259 13.79 0.50 -0.21
CA GLY A 259 14.77 -0.43 -0.79
C GLY A 259 16.17 -0.27 -0.20
N LEU A 260 16.61 0.98 0.03
CA LEU A 260 17.92 1.28 0.63
C LEU A 260 17.98 0.84 2.10
N VAL A 261 16.89 1.05 2.84
CA VAL A 261 16.76 0.57 4.23
C VAL A 261 16.78 -0.96 4.29
N ALA A 262 16.04 -1.63 3.40
CA ALA A 262 16.04 -3.08 3.29
C ALA A 262 17.46 -3.61 3.00
N ALA A 263 18.20 -2.96 2.12
CA ALA A 263 19.59 -3.28 1.78
C ALA A 263 20.62 -2.93 2.86
N GLY A 264 20.24 -2.21 3.91
CA GLY A 264 21.18 -1.76 4.96
C GLY A 264 22.09 -0.62 4.50
N LEU A 265 21.77 0.06 3.40
CA LEU A 265 22.55 1.17 2.83
C LEU A 265 22.06 2.55 3.30
N HIS A 266 20.98 2.59 4.07
CA HIS A 266 20.39 3.81 4.63
C HIS A 266 19.97 3.57 6.09
N PRO A 267 20.09 4.58 6.99
CA PRO A 267 19.60 4.48 8.35
C PRO A 267 18.16 3.96 8.45
N SER A 268 17.93 3.06 9.39
CA SER A 268 16.64 2.41 9.62
C SER A 268 15.73 3.30 10.49
N PRO A 269 14.50 3.62 10.05
CA PRO A 269 13.54 4.34 10.90
C PRO A 269 13.00 3.47 12.05
N PHE A 270 13.09 2.15 11.93
CA PHE A 270 12.49 1.20 12.88
C PHE A 270 13.09 1.30 14.29
N ASP A 271 14.30 1.83 14.44
CA ASP A 271 14.93 2.02 15.75
C ASP A 271 14.26 3.14 16.57
N TYR A 272 13.55 4.06 15.92
CA TYR A 272 13.02 5.28 16.55
C TYR A 272 11.50 5.39 16.46
N CYS A 273 10.93 5.00 15.32
CA CYS A 273 9.52 5.22 15.03
C CYS A 273 8.61 4.20 15.72
N ASP A 274 7.37 4.62 15.95
CA ASP A 274 6.28 3.79 16.49
C ASP A 274 5.52 3.09 15.35
N VAL A 275 5.40 3.80 14.22
CA VAL A 275 4.77 3.33 12.98
C VAL A 275 5.70 3.64 11.81
N VAL A 276 5.79 2.73 10.85
CA VAL A 276 6.51 2.95 9.60
C VAL A 276 5.60 2.57 8.44
N THR A 277 5.26 3.51 7.58
CA THR A 277 4.57 3.24 6.32
C THR A 277 5.54 3.25 5.16
N THR A 278 5.20 2.51 4.11
CA THR A 278 5.97 2.54 2.87
C THR A 278 5.11 2.12 1.69
N THR A 279 5.41 2.66 0.52
CA THR A 279 5.04 2.05 -0.76
C THR A 279 5.93 0.86 -1.09
N THR A 280 5.46 -0.04 -1.95
CA THR A 280 6.24 -1.21 -2.39
C THR A 280 6.93 -1.07 -3.75
N HIS A 281 6.60 -0.06 -4.56
CA HIS A 281 7.02 0.02 -5.98
C HIS A 281 8.28 0.84 -6.27
N LYS A 282 8.69 1.77 -5.40
CA LYS A 282 9.80 2.72 -5.65
C LYS A 282 11.18 2.03 -5.58
N THR A 283 12.04 2.44 -4.65
CA THR A 283 13.33 1.78 -4.43
C THR A 283 13.20 0.32 -4.01
N LEU A 284 12.06 -0.08 -3.44
CA LEU A 284 11.77 -1.48 -3.11
C LEU A 284 11.43 -2.36 -4.34
N ARG A 285 11.11 -1.75 -5.49
CA ARG A 285 10.96 -2.41 -6.80
C ARG A 285 9.96 -3.58 -6.84
N GLY A 286 8.96 -3.54 -5.96
CA GLY A 286 7.83 -4.46 -5.91
C GLY A 286 6.62 -3.97 -6.72
N PRO A 287 5.43 -4.55 -6.51
CA PRO A 287 4.20 -4.09 -7.16
C PRO A 287 3.76 -2.71 -6.62
N ARG A 288 2.78 -2.09 -7.25
CA ARG A 288 2.03 -0.99 -6.62
C ARG A 288 1.23 -1.55 -5.43
N GLY A 289 1.40 -0.92 -4.28
CA GLY A 289 0.97 -1.42 -2.98
C GLY A 289 1.64 -0.64 -1.85
N ALA A 290 1.25 -0.93 -0.62
CA ALA A 290 1.89 -0.39 0.57
C ALA A 290 1.84 -1.35 1.75
N MET A 291 2.66 -1.04 2.75
CA MET A 291 2.66 -1.72 4.03
C MET A 291 2.67 -0.72 5.17
N ILE A 292 2.10 -1.14 6.30
CA ILE A 292 2.10 -0.39 7.55
C ILE A 292 2.71 -1.29 8.61
N PHE A 293 3.92 -0.97 9.04
CA PHE A 293 4.57 -1.60 10.17
C PHE A 293 4.24 -0.83 11.45
N TYR A 294 4.05 -1.54 12.55
CA TYR A 294 3.72 -0.94 13.83
C TYR A 294 4.35 -1.72 14.98
N ARG A 295 4.71 -1.01 16.05
CA ARG A 295 5.09 -1.64 17.32
C ARG A 295 3.86 -2.27 17.97
N LYS A 296 3.98 -3.52 18.43
CA LYS A 296 2.91 -4.26 19.11
C LYS A 296 2.66 -3.73 20.52
N TYR A 297 3.70 -3.18 21.16
CA TYR A 297 3.66 -2.61 22.49
C TYR A 297 4.09 -1.15 22.44
N ALA A 298 3.42 -0.30 23.23
CA ALA A 298 3.84 1.08 23.39
C ALA A 298 5.24 1.13 24.05
N ARG A 299 6.09 2.04 23.56
CA ARG A 299 7.36 2.32 24.25
C ARG A 299 7.06 2.94 25.61
N GLN A 300 7.73 2.45 26.66
CA GLN A 300 7.65 3.13 27.95
C GLN A 300 8.21 4.54 27.81
N PRO A 301 7.54 5.57 28.37
CA PRO A 301 8.06 6.93 28.36
C PRO A 301 9.43 6.96 29.05
N ARG A 302 10.43 7.56 28.40
CA ARG A 302 11.81 7.65 28.92
C ARG A 302 12.00 8.70 30.01
N THR A 303 10.97 9.47 30.36
CA THR A 303 11.03 10.50 31.39
C THR A 303 10.34 10.03 32.68
N ASN A 304 10.95 10.32 33.84
CA ASN A 304 10.40 10.08 35.18
C ASN A 304 9.12 10.90 35.50
N ALA A 305 8.48 11.50 34.49
CA ALA A 305 7.18 12.10 34.66
C ALA A 305 6.17 10.96 34.79
N LYS A 306 5.69 10.72 36.02
CA LYS A 306 4.45 9.97 36.26
C LYS A 306 3.30 10.71 35.56
N SER A 307 3.12 10.50 34.26
CA SER A 307 1.89 10.90 33.59
C SER A 307 0.82 9.86 33.93
N SER A 308 -0.22 10.33 34.60
CA SER A 308 -1.40 9.56 35.02
C SER A 308 -2.34 9.23 33.86
N SER A 309 -1.79 8.89 32.69
CA SER A 309 -2.56 8.34 31.59
C SER A 309 -1.97 6.98 31.22
N ASN A 310 -2.79 5.95 31.33
CA ASN A 310 -2.57 4.65 30.69
C ASN A 310 -2.64 4.81 29.15
N GLY A 311 -1.76 5.65 28.59
CA GLY A 311 -1.78 6.16 27.22
C GLY A 311 -0.85 5.42 26.28
N GLY A 312 -0.41 4.21 26.64
CA GLY A 312 0.15 3.30 25.67
C GLY A 312 -0.95 2.94 24.68
N VAL A 313 -1.01 3.65 23.55
CA VAL A 313 -1.92 3.27 22.47
C VAL A 313 -1.53 1.84 22.10
N GLU A 314 -2.37 0.87 22.41
CA GLU A 314 -2.23 -0.48 21.86
C GLU A 314 -2.51 -0.40 20.36
N ILE A 315 -1.50 0.04 19.60
CA ILE A 315 -1.57 0.20 18.14
C ILE A 315 -2.07 -1.11 17.52
N HIS A 316 -1.76 -2.24 18.15
CA HIS A 316 -2.24 -3.56 17.79
C HIS A 316 -3.79 -3.72 17.79
N GLN A 317 -4.53 -3.20 18.76
CA GLN A 317 -6.01 -3.33 18.77
C GLN A 317 -6.64 -2.46 17.68
N THR A 318 -6.17 -1.21 17.53
CA THR A 318 -6.64 -0.33 16.47
C THR A 318 -6.26 -0.88 15.09
N SER A 319 -5.09 -1.52 14.95
CA SER A 319 -4.55 -2.18 13.72
C SER A 319 -5.38 -3.35 13.20
N ARG A 320 -6.24 -3.95 14.03
CA ARG A 320 -7.08 -5.10 13.66
C ARG A 320 -8.46 -4.69 13.14
N SER A 321 -9.02 -3.60 13.67
CA SER A 321 -10.42 -3.23 13.43
C SER A 321 -10.63 -2.26 12.26
N ALA A 322 -9.66 -1.37 11.98
CA ALA A 322 -9.85 -0.27 11.03
C ALA A 322 -9.30 -0.50 9.60
N TRP A 323 -8.78 -1.70 9.28
CA TRP A 323 -7.81 -1.86 8.18
C TRP A 323 -8.22 -2.85 7.08
N THR A 324 -9.42 -3.40 7.20
CA THR A 324 -9.99 -4.35 6.23
C THR A 324 -10.87 -3.62 5.23
N LEU A 325 -10.24 -2.89 4.30
CA LEU A 325 -10.85 -2.66 3.00
C LEU A 325 -10.40 -3.81 2.10
N SER A 326 -11.35 -4.70 1.78
CA SER A 326 -11.17 -5.84 0.89
C SER A 326 -10.41 -5.42 -0.35
N SER A 327 -9.13 -5.77 -0.40
CA SER A 327 -8.39 -5.62 -1.62
C SER A 327 -7.19 -6.52 -1.64
N THR A 328 -7.28 -7.48 -2.55
CA THR A 328 -6.20 -7.95 -3.40
C THR A 328 -4.81 -7.62 -2.85
N LEU A 329 -4.38 -8.47 -1.92
CA LEU A 329 -3.10 -8.54 -1.22
C LEU A 329 -1.96 -7.80 -1.93
N CYS A 330 -1.11 -7.12 -1.14
CA CYS A 330 0.19 -6.67 -1.63
C CYS A 330 0.97 -7.90 -2.13
N ARG A 331 1.00 -8.08 -3.46
CA ARG A 331 1.36 -9.35 -4.08
C ARG A 331 2.87 -9.51 -4.14
N MET A 332 3.35 -10.47 -3.34
CA MET A 332 4.69 -11.02 -3.35
C MET A 332 5.82 -9.99 -3.30
N MET A 333 6.39 -9.83 -2.10
CA MET A 333 7.85 -9.81 -2.04
C MET A 333 8.32 -11.19 -2.50
N HIS A 334 8.72 -11.31 -3.77
CA HIS A 334 9.64 -12.38 -4.17
C HIS A 334 10.88 -12.27 -3.28
N ARG A 335 11.68 -13.35 -3.15
CA ARG A 335 13.00 -13.24 -2.51
C ARG A 335 13.62 -11.96 -3.03
N VAL A 336 13.73 -10.95 -2.17
CA VAL A 336 14.74 -9.93 -2.37
C VAL A 336 16.02 -10.69 -2.03
N GLU A 337 16.40 -11.62 -2.91
CA GLU A 337 17.79 -11.72 -3.28
C GLU A 337 18.05 -10.32 -3.80
N LEU A 338 18.48 -9.47 -2.87
CA LEU A 338 19.26 -8.30 -3.16
C LEU A 338 20.38 -8.87 -4.02
N GLY A 339 20.15 -8.91 -5.34
CA GLY A 339 21.15 -9.17 -6.35
C GLY A 339 22.14 -8.01 -6.41
N PHE A 340 22.49 -7.46 -5.25
CA PHE A 340 23.76 -6.83 -5.00
C PHE A 340 24.77 -7.96 -4.81
N GLN A 341 25.01 -8.72 -5.89
CA GLN A 341 26.36 -9.20 -6.09
C GLN A 341 27.22 -7.95 -6.34
N PRO A 342 28.44 -7.84 -5.79
CA PRO A 342 29.22 -6.59 -5.78
C PRO A 342 29.70 -6.09 -7.15
N GLU A 343 29.21 -6.63 -8.26
CA GLU A 343 29.73 -6.36 -9.59
C GLU A 343 28.61 -5.81 -10.49
N GLY A 344 28.67 -4.50 -10.75
CA GLY A 344 27.94 -3.88 -11.86
C GLY A 344 26.80 -2.95 -11.47
N ILE A 345 27.13 -1.78 -10.91
CA ILE A 345 26.28 -0.60 -11.03
C ILE A 345 26.45 -0.08 -12.46
N TYR A 346 25.42 -0.20 -13.29
CA TYR A 346 25.29 0.63 -14.48
C TYR A 346 24.19 1.66 -14.21
N CYS A 347 24.60 2.93 -14.21
CA CYS A 347 23.75 4.12 -14.12
C CYS A 347 22.65 4.14 -15.18
#